data_AF-A0A8H5IWN0-F1
#
_entry.id   AF-A0A8H5IWN0-F1
#
_cell.length_a   1.000
_cell.length_b   1.000
_cell.length_c   1.000
_cell.angle_alpha   90.00
_cell.angle_beta   90.00
_cell.angle_gamma   90.00
#
_symmetry.space_group_name_H-M   'P 1'
#
loop_
_entity.id
_entity.type
_entity.pdbx_description
1 polymer ?
#
loop_
_entity_poly.entity_id
_entity_poly.type
_entity_poly.pdbx_seq_one_letter_code
_entity_poly.pdbx_strand_id
1 'polypeptide(L)'
;MSSQRDTFEPADVPRPENLDERRGYINQYIQRFHGDLVPQIEEKRKEALLSMCTVHHDRGVIDVPAVYFEYTIDKTLWRDIFLHLGEQAPAWPWNEGPKEHDMSSGMSTTYREWRIEKGFPVMPNQADQQRARNLELQLAKAQQEIEQLKMHLQDAKTLQQELREALQGRLDDKDALLRSKDQEIQRLRIDGSNSESRQRQSWAHRTNVRLSQELAITQATLTTQGQELETANSRIAHLENLLTENPSRVQHLETELAMANTRASNAEDNNRHLEGQLRDANTRLTGGHEPQPSIRIPEGPLGELAGMYAVLAREVTDLPILPQGLAFFDLETTAAEVAPLLFRLGAKGNLRSFLAAGPSGYHCLENVVDGISKPTWNDCRDHKGDCVYVRVVNTANGAVLDFSGSEE
;
A
#
# COMPACT_ATOMS: atom_id res chain seq x y z
N MET A 1 -17.37 31.22 45.18
CA MET A 1 -17.43 31.63 43.77
C MET A 1 -17.37 30.36 42.95
N SER A 2 -18.53 29.90 42.47
CA SER A 2 -18.65 28.67 41.68
C SER A 2 -17.96 28.86 40.34
N SER A 3 -17.06 27.92 40.03
CA SER A 3 -16.36 27.80 38.77
C SER A 3 -17.36 27.55 37.64
N GLN A 4 -17.85 28.63 37.00
CA GLN A 4 -18.54 28.58 35.71
C GLN A 4 -17.53 28.26 34.59
N ARG A 5 -16.90 27.09 34.65
CA ARG A 5 -16.43 26.41 33.45
C ARG A 5 -17.61 25.63 32.92
N ASP A 6 -18.55 26.36 32.31
CA ASP A 6 -19.61 25.77 31.51
C ASP A 6 -18.93 24.89 30.45
N THR A 7 -19.02 23.60 30.72
CA THR A 7 -18.54 22.50 29.91
C THR A 7 -18.96 22.71 28.47
N PHE A 8 -18.00 22.74 27.55
CA PHE A 8 -18.20 22.03 26.28
C PHE A 8 -18.80 20.69 26.67
N GLU A 9 -20.05 20.43 26.29
CA GLU A 9 -20.80 19.29 26.84
C GLU A 9 -19.97 18.01 26.64
N PRO A 10 -19.80 17.17 27.67
CA PRO A 10 -19.09 15.90 27.51
C PRO A 10 -19.67 15.01 26.40
N ALA A 11 -20.94 15.24 26.03
CA ALA A 11 -21.62 14.56 24.93
C ALA A 11 -21.12 14.98 23.53
N ASP A 12 -20.46 16.13 23.40
CA ASP A 12 -19.98 16.70 22.13
C ASP A 12 -18.48 16.46 21.88
N VAL A 13 -17.80 15.72 22.77
CA VAL A 13 -16.39 15.36 22.57
C VAL A 13 -16.31 14.33 21.44
N PRO A 14 -15.61 14.62 20.32
CA PRO A 14 -15.56 13.70 19.19
C PRO A 14 -14.75 12.45 19.54
N ARG A 15 -14.82 11.43 18.68
CA ARG A 15 -14.06 10.19 18.89
C ARG A 15 -12.55 10.48 18.88
N PRO A 16 -11.78 9.94 19.83
CA PRO A 16 -10.36 10.23 19.94
C PRO A 16 -9.56 9.70 18.75
N GLU A 17 -10.06 8.76 17.96
CA GLU A 17 -9.40 8.22 16.78
C GLU A 17 -9.51 9.15 15.56
N ASN A 18 -10.55 9.99 15.49
CA ASN A 18 -10.78 10.87 14.36
C ASN A 18 -9.90 12.13 14.44
N LEU A 19 -8.82 12.15 13.65
CA LEU A 19 -7.82 13.21 13.63
C LEU A 19 -8.44 14.60 13.38
N ASP A 20 -9.28 14.71 12.36
CA ASP A 20 -9.79 16.00 11.89
C ASP A 20 -10.79 16.57 12.89
N GLU A 21 -11.70 15.74 13.42
CA GLU A 21 -12.63 16.16 14.45
C GLU A 21 -11.92 16.53 15.75
N ARG A 22 -10.92 15.75 16.17
CA ARG A 22 -10.12 16.01 17.38
C ARG A 22 -9.40 17.34 17.30
N ARG A 23 -8.71 17.61 16.18
CA ARG A 23 -8.01 18.88 15.95
C ARG A 23 -8.99 20.04 15.80
N GLY A 24 -10.13 19.81 15.15
CA GLY A 24 -11.22 20.77 15.08
C GLY A 24 -11.71 21.20 16.47
N TYR A 25 -11.97 20.22 17.35
CA TYR A 25 -12.37 20.46 18.74
C TYR A 25 -11.31 21.26 19.52
N ILE A 26 -10.05 20.85 19.46
CA ILE A 26 -8.94 21.53 20.17
C ILE A 26 -8.86 23.01 19.73
N ASN A 27 -8.89 23.26 18.42
CA ASN A 27 -8.81 24.61 17.88
C ASN A 27 -10.01 25.46 18.32
N GLN A 28 -11.24 24.92 18.25
CA GLN A 28 -12.45 25.63 18.67
C GLN A 28 -12.45 25.94 20.17
N TYR A 29 -12.02 24.99 21.00
CA TYR A 29 -11.92 25.19 22.44
C TYR A 29 -10.95 26.33 22.77
N ILE A 30 -9.73 26.28 22.22
CA ILE A 30 -8.72 27.31 22.44
C ILE A 30 -9.24 28.65 21.92
N GLN A 31 -9.81 28.71 20.71
CA GLN A 31 -10.35 29.95 20.16
C GLN A 31 -11.44 30.58 21.03
N ARG A 32 -12.30 29.77 21.65
CA ARG A 32 -13.43 30.26 22.44
C ARG A 32 -13.04 30.72 23.85
N PHE A 33 -12.15 29.98 24.53
CA PHE A 33 -11.84 30.22 25.94
C PHE A 33 -10.45 30.83 26.17
N HIS A 34 -9.55 30.70 25.21
CA HIS A 34 -8.14 31.07 25.29
C HIS A 34 -7.65 31.65 23.94
N GLY A 35 -8.42 32.60 23.39
CA GLY A 35 -8.20 33.12 22.03
C GLY A 35 -6.80 33.74 21.82
N ASP A 36 -6.16 34.18 22.90
CA ASP A 36 -4.78 34.67 22.95
C ASP A 36 -3.73 33.58 22.67
N LEU A 37 -4.07 32.30 22.89
CA LEU A 37 -3.18 31.15 22.63
C LEU A 37 -3.29 30.63 21.19
N VAL A 38 -4.29 31.05 20.41
CA VAL A 38 -4.50 30.58 19.03
C VAL A 38 -3.25 30.71 18.14
N PRO A 39 -2.49 31.82 18.17
CA PRO A 39 -1.28 31.95 17.35
C PRO A 39 -0.19 30.92 17.69
N GLN A 40 -0.20 30.33 18.89
CA GLN A 40 0.81 29.40 19.38
C GLN A 40 0.51 27.94 19.00
N ILE A 41 -0.72 27.62 18.57
CA ILE A 41 -1.16 26.23 18.34
C ILE A 41 -0.23 25.51 17.37
N GLU A 42 0.09 26.13 16.24
CA GLU A 42 0.86 25.47 15.18
C GLU A 42 2.34 25.29 15.58
N GLU A 43 2.92 26.28 16.26
CA GLU A 43 4.28 26.18 16.81
C GLU A 43 4.36 25.07 17.85
N LYS A 44 3.44 25.04 18.82
CA LYS A 44 3.37 24.00 19.85
C LYS A 44 3.09 22.62 19.28
N ARG A 45 2.36 22.51 18.17
CA ARG A 45 2.11 21.22 17.51
C ARG A 45 3.40 20.69 16.88
N LYS A 46 4.20 21.56 16.27
CA LYS A 46 5.51 21.20 15.71
C LYS A 46 6.50 20.78 16.81
N GLU A 47 6.53 21.52 17.93
CA GLU A 47 7.33 21.14 19.10
C GLU A 47 6.90 19.76 19.65
N ALA A 48 5.60 19.53 19.80
CA ALA A 48 5.03 18.26 20.25
C ALA A 48 5.38 17.11 19.28
N LEU A 49 5.29 17.33 17.97
CA LEU A 49 5.71 16.36 16.95
C LEU A 49 7.18 15.97 17.13
N LEU A 50 8.09 16.94 17.21
CA LEU A 50 9.52 16.67 17.38
C LEU A 50 9.84 15.94 18.69
N SER A 51 9.18 16.37 19.77
CA SER A 51 9.28 15.72 21.08
C SER A 51 8.83 14.27 21.00
N MET A 52 7.69 13.99 20.36
CA MET A 52 7.17 12.63 20.24
C MET A 52 8.00 11.74 19.32
N CYS A 53 8.51 12.28 18.21
CA CYS A 53 9.47 11.57 17.39
C CYS A 53 10.71 11.13 18.21
N THR A 54 11.26 12.04 19.01
CA THR A 54 12.43 11.79 19.86
C THR A 54 12.12 10.73 20.92
N VAL A 55 10.99 10.85 21.64
CA VAL A 55 10.58 9.87 22.66
C VAL A 55 10.41 8.48 22.09
N HIS A 56 9.77 8.33 20.93
CA HIS A 56 9.61 7.02 20.29
C HIS A 56 10.95 6.45 19.81
N HIS A 57 11.84 7.30 19.28
CA HIS A 57 13.18 6.89 18.87
C HIS A 57 14.01 6.39 20.06
N ASP A 58 14.03 7.14 21.16
CA ASP A 58 14.77 6.80 22.39
C ASP A 58 14.26 5.49 23.01
N ARG A 59 12.98 5.15 22.79
CA ARG A 59 12.37 3.87 23.18
C ARG A 59 12.66 2.73 22.22
N GLY A 60 13.41 2.96 21.15
CA GLY A 60 13.72 1.95 20.13
C GLY A 60 12.54 1.57 19.24
N VAL A 61 11.47 2.37 19.22
CA VAL A 61 10.29 2.10 18.39
C VAL A 61 10.61 2.44 16.94
N ILE A 62 10.46 1.47 16.03
CA ILE A 62 10.79 1.65 14.61
C ILE A 62 9.61 2.26 13.85
N ASP A 63 8.42 1.72 14.07
CA ASP A 63 7.16 2.22 13.52
C ASP A 63 6.13 2.41 14.63
N VAL A 64 5.27 3.41 14.46
CA VAL A 64 4.15 3.71 15.37
C VAL A 64 2.86 3.75 14.56
N PRO A 65 1.75 3.18 15.05
CA PRO A 65 0.47 3.33 14.37
C PRO A 65 0.03 4.80 14.27
N ALA A 66 -0.50 5.19 13.12
CA ALA A 66 -0.79 6.59 12.79
C ALA A 66 -1.77 7.23 13.78
N VAL A 67 -2.84 6.53 14.14
CA VAL A 67 -3.90 7.05 15.01
C VAL A 67 -3.36 7.36 16.41
N TYR A 68 -2.63 6.41 16.99
CA TYR A 68 -2.01 6.58 18.30
C TYR A 68 -0.98 7.71 18.29
N PHE A 69 -0.10 7.74 17.27
CA PHE A 69 0.94 8.77 17.16
C PHE A 69 0.35 10.17 17.13
N GLU A 70 -0.60 10.42 16.22
CA GLU A 70 -1.23 11.75 16.10
C GLU A 70 -2.00 12.13 17.36
N TYR A 71 -2.64 11.17 18.04
CA TYR A 71 -3.30 11.40 19.33
C TYR A 71 -2.30 11.82 20.41
N THR A 72 -1.13 11.17 20.51
CA THR A 72 -0.09 11.55 21.48
C THR A 72 0.52 12.93 21.21
N ILE A 73 0.63 13.33 19.94
CA ILE A 73 1.03 14.69 19.56
C ILE A 73 -0.01 15.69 20.05
N ASP A 74 -1.29 15.48 19.75
CA ASP A 74 -2.34 16.43 20.12
C ASP A 74 -2.50 16.52 21.66
N LYS A 75 -2.30 15.39 22.38
CA LYS A 75 -2.29 15.37 23.85
C LYS A 75 -1.10 16.12 24.43
N THR A 76 0.08 15.99 23.81
CA THR A 76 1.30 16.71 24.22
C THR A 76 1.16 18.19 23.96
N LEU A 77 0.66 18.57 22.78
CA LEU A 77 0.29 19.95 22.43
C LEU A 77 -0.64 20.55 23.49
N TRP A 78 -1.71 19.85 23.88
CA TRP A 78 -2.67 20.33 24.88
C TRP A 78 -2.00 20.61 26.23
N ARG A 79 -1.18 19.69 26.71
CA ARG A 79 -0.45 19.88 27.96
C ARG A 79 0.49 21.08 27.86
N ASP A 80 1.23 21.19 26.77
CA ASP A 80 2.30 22.17 26.63
C ASP A 80 1.73 23.58 26.42
N ILE A 81 0.61 23.73 25.70
CA ILE A 81 -0.03 25.03 25.48
C ILE A 81 -0.64 25.60 26.77
N PHE A 82 -1.18 24.73 27.63
CA PHE A 82 -1.79 25.14 28.91
C PHE A 82 -0.86 25.04 30.12
N LEU A 83 0.40 24.66 29.92
CA LEU A 83 1.38 24.42 30.99
C LEU A 83 1.51 25.63 31.94
N HIS A 84 1.49 26.84 31.39
CA HIS A 84 1.63 28.09 32.15
C HIS A 84 0.47 28.39 33.09
N LEU A 85 -0.69 27.73 32.92
CA LEU A 85 -1.87 27.90 33.78
C LEU A 85 -1.80 27.05 35.06
N GLY A 86 -0.86 26.12 35.18
CA GLY A 86 -0.70 25.27 36.36
C GLY A 86 -1.99 24.51 36.70
N GLU A 87 -2.47 24.64 37.94
CA GLU A 87 -3.72 24.01 38.41
C GLU A 87 -4.98 24.50 37.68
N GLN A 88 -4.90 25.64 37.01
CA GLN A 88 -6.00 26.17 36.21
C GLN A 88 -6.02 25.60 34.79
N ALA A 89 -5.03 24.78 34.38
CA ALA A 89 -5.04 24.16 33.06
C ALA A 89 -6.31 23.30 32.88
N PRO A 90 -6.99 23.37 31.73
CA PRO A 90 -8.11 22.49 31.44
C PRO A 90 -7.63 21.04 31.29
N ALA A 91 -8.40 20.10 31.84
CA ALA A 91 -8.11 18.69 31.70
C ALA A 91 -8.18 18.26 30.23
N TRP A 92 -7.40 17.23 29.87
CA TRP A 92 -7.49 16.61 28.56
C TRP A 92 -8.90 16.01 28.36
N PRO A 93 -9.64 16.36 27.28
CA PRO A 93 -11.05 15.99 27.14
C PRO A 93 -11.34 14.49 27.01
N TRP A 94 -10.36 13.70 26.57
CA TRP A 94 -10.54 12.27 26.31
C TRP A 94 -10.00 11.43 27.47
N ASN A 95 -10.90 10.77 28.20
CA ASN A 95 -10.53 9.86 29.29
C ASN A 95 -9.84 8.58 28.78
N GLU A 96 -10.28 8.08 27.63
CA GLU A 96 -9.71 6.93 26.94
C GLU A 96 -9.19 7.37 25.56
N GLY A 97 -7.98 6.94 25.22
CA GLY A 97 -7.36 7.21 23.93
C GLY A 97 -7.34 5.97 23.04
N PRO A 98 -6.92 6.13 21.77
CA PRO A 98 -6.70 5.00 20.87
C PRO A 98 -5.67 4.04 21.48
N LYS A 99 -5.81 2.75 21.21
CA LYS A 99 -4.87 1.74 21.70
C LYS A 99 -3.49 1.93 21.04
N GLU A 100 -2.41 1.61 21.76
CA GLU A 100 -1.04 1.78 21.24
C GLU A 100 -0.75 0.94 19.98
N HIS A 101 -1.55 -0.09 19.73
CA HIS A 101 -1.46 -0.98 18.58
C HIS A 101 -2.63 -0.80 17.60
N ASP A 102 -3.34 0.33 17.66
CA ASP A 102 -4.45 0.63 16.74
C ASP A 102 -3.94 0.97 15.33
N MET A 103 -3.99 -0.05 14.47
CA MET A 103 -3.57 0.00 13.07
C MET A 103 -4.68 0.43 12.10
N SER A 104 -5.81 0.97 12.58
CA SER A 104 -6.96 1.35 11.73
C SER A 104 -6.61 2.33 10.61
N SER A 105 -5.63 3.22 10.82
CA SER A 105 -5.08 4.12 9.79
C SER A 105 -3.66 3.75 9.33
N GLY A 106 -3.22 2.52 9.60
CA GLY A 106 -1.87 2.05 9.27
C GLY A 106 -0.76 2.66 10.13
N MET A 107 0.48 2.63 9.63
CA MET A 107 1.65 3.22 10.28
C MET A 107 1.74 4.72 10.03
N SER A 108 2.25 5.48 11.00
CA SER A 108 2.48 6.92 10.89
C SER A 108 3.49 7.24 9.78
N THR A 109 3.03 7.90 8.73
CA THR A 109 3.90 8.44 7.67
C THR A 109 4.78 9.57 8.21
N THR A 110 4.23 10.43 9.07
CA THR A 110 4.94 11.56 9.69
C THR A 110 6.17 11.10 10.49
N TYR A 111 6.00 10.09 11.35
CA TYR A 111 7.12 9.55 12.13
C TYR A 111 8.17 8.89 11.23
N ARG A 112 7.71 8.15 10.21
CA ARG A 112 8.57 7.48 9.24
C ARG A 112 9.42 8.47 8.44
N GLU A 113 8.81 9.55 7.94
CA GLU A 113 9.51 10.62 7.20
C GLU A 113 10.57 11.29 8.07
N TRP A 114 10.23 11.61 9.33
CA TRP A 114 11.21 12.15 10.28
C TRP A 114 12.39 11.20 10.50
N ARG A 115 12.13 9.88 10.62
CA ARG A 115 13.22 8.89 10.75
C ARG A 115 14.10 8.85 9.50
N ILE A 116 13.52 8.92 8.31
CA ILE A 116 14.28 8.98 7.04
C ILE A 116 15.14 10.25 6.99
N GLU A 117 14.59 11.42 7.35
CA GLU A 117 15.31 12.69 7.38
C GLU A 117 16.52 12.63 8.34
N LYS A 118 16.38 11.94 9.47
CA LYS A 118 17.46 11.74 10.44
C LYS A 118 18.40 10.57 10.12
N GLY A 119 18.17 9.86 9.02
CA GLY A 119 19.00 8.72 8.61
C GLY A 119 18.79 7.46 9.46
N PHE A 120 17.65 7.31 10.13
CA PHE A 120 17.34 6.18 10.99
C PHE A 120 16.67 5.00 10.25
N PRO A 121 16.77 3.77 10.80
CA PRO A 121 15.97 2.60 10.43
C PRO A 121 14.50 2.88 10.24
N VAL A 122 13.94 2.53 9.09
CA VAL A 122 12.49 2.42 8.87
C VAL A 122 12.18 1.04 8.31
N MET A 123 11.03 0.46 8.67
CA MET A 123 10.65 -0.83 8.08
C MET A 123 10.40 -0.66 6.57
N PRO A 124 10.88 -1.61 5.75
CA PRO A 124 10.52 -1.65 4.34
C PRO A 124 9.02 -1.97 4.22
N ASN A 125 8.24 -1.00 3.76
CA ASN A 125 6.84 -1.23 3.47
C ASN A 125 6.73 -2.12 2.21
N GLN A 126 5.96 -3.21 2.27
CA GLN A 126 5.66 -4.04 1.10
C GLN A 126 5.09 -3.22 -0.07
N ALA A 127 4.35 -2.16 0.22
CA ALA A 127 3.85 -1.24 -0.80
C ALA A 127 4.98 -0.49 -1.52
N ASP A 128 6.06 -0.10 -0.83
CA ASP A 128 7.20 0.58 -1.43
C ASP A 128 8.03 -0.38 -2.30
N GLN A 129 8.20 -1.62 -1.85
CA GLN A 129 8.86 -2.67 -2.65
C GLN A 129 8.05 -3.03 -3.90
N GLN A 130 6.72 -3.07 -3.80
CA GLN A 130 5.85 -3.31 -4.94
C GLN A 130 5.87 -2.11 -5.91
N ARG A 131 5.91 -0.89 -5.38
CA ARG A 131 6.02 0.33 -6.18
C ARG A 131 7.34 0.39 -6.94
N ALA A 132 8.45 0.04 -6.30
CA ALA A 132 9.76 -0.04 -6.94
C ALA A 132 9.75 -1.05 -8.10
N ARG A 133 9.25 -2.27 -7.87
CA ARG A 133 9.11 -3.29 -8.92
C ARG A 133 8.21 -2.85 -10.08
N ASN A 134 7.11 -2.16 -9.79
CA ASN A 134 6.23 -1.61 -10.82
C ASN A 134 6.92 -0.52 -11.64
N LEU A 135 7.72 0.34 -11.00
CA LEU A 135 8.49 1.38 -11.68
C LEU A 135 9.59 0.78 -12.57
N GLU A 136 10.32 -0.24 -12.10
CA GLU A 136 11.31 -0.96 -12.91
C GLU A 136 10.69 -1.57 -14.18
N LEU A 137 9.51 -2.19 -14.04
CA LEU A 137 8.78 -2.74 -15.18
C LEU A 137 8.35 -1.65 -16.18
N GLN A 138 7.87 -0.52 -15.68
CA GLN A 138 7.50 0.62 -16.53
C GLN A 138 8.71 1.22 -17.25
N LEU A 139 9.85 1.33 -16.57
CA LEU A 139 11.08 1.84 -17.14
C LEU A 139 11.60 0.92 -18.26
N ALA A 140 11.62 -0.40 -18.02
CA ALA A 140 12.00 -1.37 -19.03
C ALA A 140 11.08 -1.30 -20.27
N LYS A 141 9.77 -1.15 -20.06
CA LYS A 141 8.80 -0.97 -21.15
C LYS A 141 9.03 0.33 -21.93
N ALA A 142 9.26 1.44 -21.24
CA ALA A 142 9.53 2.73 -21.88
C ALA A 142 10.83 2.69 -22.70
N GLN A 143 11.88 2.04 -22.19
CA GLN A 143 13.13 1.86 -22.92
C GLN A 143 12.93 1.04 -24.20
N GLN A 144 12.12 -0.02 -24.14
CA GLN A 144 11.78 -0.82 -25.32
C GLN A 144 11.00 -0.02 -26.37
N GLU A 145 10.03 0.79 -25.94
CA GLU A 145 9.26 1.68 -26.82
C GLU A 145 10.17 2.72 -27.50
N ILE A 146 11.12 3.32 -26.76
CA ILE A 146 12.10 4.25 -27.33
C ILE A 146 12.93 3.57 -28.42
N GLU A 147 13.37 2.34 -28.19
CA GLU A 147 14.20 1.62 -29.17
C GLU A 147 13.40 1.26 -30.44
N GLN A 148 12.14 0.87 -30.29
CA GLN A 148 11.23 0.70 -31.43
C GLN A 148 11.03 1.99 -32.21
N LEU A 149 10.80 3.12 -31.53
CA LEU A 149 10.62 4.41 -32.17
C LEU A 149 11.87 4.87 -32.92
N LYS A 150 13.08 4.60 -32.39
CA LYS A 150 14.34 4.87 -33.09
C LYS A 150 14.44 4.09 -34.41
N MET A 151 14.12 2.79 -34.39
CA MET A 151 14.13 1.98 -35.61
C MET A 151 13.14 2.55 -36.65
N HIS A 152 11.90 2.84 -36.23
CA HIS A 152 10.90 3.41 -37.14
C HIS A 152 11.30 4.78 -37.70
N LEU A 153 11.96 5.62 -36.90
CA LEU A 153 12.47 6.90 -37.36
C LEU A 153 13.58 6.71 -38.42
N GLN A 154 14.45 5.73 -38.22
CA GLN A 154 15.53 5.42 -39.16
C GLN A 154 14.99 4.85 -40.48
N ASP A 155 14.00 3.96 -40.42
CA ASP A 155 13.30 3.45 -41.60
C ASP A 155 12.62 4.59 -42.37
N ALA A 156 11.92 5.50 -41.67
CA ALA A 156 11.26 6.64 -42.28
C ALA A 156 12.26 7.59 -42.97
N LYS A 157 13.43 7.84 -42.35
CA LYS A 157 14.50 8.65 -42.95
C LYS A 157 15.07 7.99 -44.21
N THR A 158 15.24 6.66 -44.18
CA THR A 158 15.73 5.90 -45.33
C THR A 158 14.74 5.99 -46.49
N LEU A 159 13.45 5.75 -46.22
CA LEU A 159 12.39 5.86 -47.24
C LEU A 159 12.30 7.27 -47.83
N GLN A 160 12.42 8.30 -46.99
CA GLN A 160 12.43 9.69 -47.44
C GLN A 160 13.61 9.97 -48.39
N GLN A 161 14.80 9.45 -48.07
CA GLN A 161 15.98 9.61 -48.90
C GLN A 161 15.82 8.89 -50.25
N GLU A 162 15.36 7.64 -50.24
CA GLU A 162 15.09 6.86 -51.46
C GLU A 162 14.06 7.57 -52.37
N LEU A 163 12.97 8.07 -51.79
CA LEU A 163 11.95 8.81 -52.53
C LEU A 163 12.52 10.09 -53.14
N ARG A 164 13.37 10.81 -52.39
CA ARG A 164 14.02 12.03 -52.85
C ARG A 164 14.96 11.76 -54.03
N GLU A 165 15.77 10.70 -53.94
CA GLU A 165 16.67 10.29 -55.02
C GLU A 165 15.89 9.84 -56.28
N ALA A 166 14.82 9.08 -56.11
CA ALA A 166 13.96 8.67 -57.21
C ALA A 166 13.27 9.86 -57.91
N LEU A 167 12.80 10.84 -57.13
CA LEU A 167 12.22 12.08 -57.66
C LEU A 167 13.25 12.91 -58.42
N GLN A 168 14.46 13.05 -57.86
CA GLN A 168 15.55 13.78 -58.50
C GLN A 168 15.96 13.14 -59.83
N GLY A 169 16.12 11.80 -59.87
CA GLY A 169 16.44 11.09 -61.10
C GLY A 169 15.39 11.29 -62.20
N ARG A 170 14.10 11.25 -61.84
CA ARG A 170 13.01 11.53 -62.80
C ARG A 170 13.02 12.97 -63.32
N LEU A 171 13.38 13.95 -62.49
CA LEU A 171 13.52 15.34 -62.92
C LEU A 171 14.70 15.48 -63.88
N ASP A 172 15.85 14.87 -63.57
CA ASP A 172 17.04 14.91 -64.41
C ASP A 172 16.78 14.29 -65.80
N ASP A 173 16.08 13.15 -65.85
CA ASP A 173 15.65 12.49 -67.10
C ASP A 173 14.74 13.39 -67.93
N LYS A 174 13.80 14.10 -67.28
CA LYS A 174 12.89 15.03 -67.95
C LYS A 174 13.61 16.27 -68.47
N ASP A 175 14.56 16.82 -67.72
CA ASP A 175 15.40 17.93 -68.15
C ASP A 175 16.31 17.54 -69.32
N ALA A 176 16.83 16.31 -69.34
CA ALA A 176 17.56 15.77 -70.48
C ALA A 176 16.66 15.64 -71.72
N LEU A 177 15.44 15.13 -71.56
CA LEU A 177 14.46 15.01 -72.64
C LEU A 177 14.06 16.39 -73.21
N LEU A 178 13.80 17.37 -72.34
CA LEU A 178 13.46 18.73 -72.75
C LEU A 178 14.61 19.36 -73.55
N ARG A 179 15.85 19.25 -73.07
CA ARG A 179 17.03 19.72 -73.81
C ARG A 179 17.18 19.04 -75.17
N SER A 180 16.95 17.73 -75.25
CA SER A 180 16.96 17.00 -76.53
C SER A 180 15.87 17.49 -77.47
N LYS A 181 14.67 17.80 -76.96
CA LYS A 181 13.54 18.29 -77.76
C LYS A 181 13.76 19.72 -78.24
N ASP A 182 14.35 20.57 -77.41
CA ASP A 182 14.74 21.93 -77.82
C ASP A 182 15.75 21.89 -78.96
N GLN A 183 16.76 21.01 -78.89
CA GLN A 183 17.71 20.81 -80.00
C GLN A 183 17.04 20.31 -81.28
N GLU A 184 16.03 19.44 -81.19
CA GLU A 184 15.25 18.98 -82.34
C GLU A 184 14.41 20.12 -82.93
N ILE A 185 13.77 20.95 -82.11
CA ILE A 185 13.03 22.13 -82.56
C ILE A 185 13.95 23.12 -83.27
N GLN A 186 15.16 23.36 -82.74
CA GLN A 186 16.14 24.24 -83.41
C GLN A 186 16.57 23.69 -84.76
N ARG A 187 16.82 22.38 -84.89
CA ARG A 187 17.10 21.73 -86.17
C ARG A 187 15.95 21.88 -87.16
N LEU A 188 14.73 21.58 -86.75
CA LEU A 188 13.54 21.71 -87.60
C LEU A 188 13.27 23.16 -88.04
N ARG A 189 13.62 24.16 -87.22
CA ARG A 189 13.54 25.58 -87.63
C ARG A 189 14.51 25.93 -88.75
N ILE A 190 15.73 25.38 -88.71
CA ILE A 190 16.74 25.56 -89.77
C ILE A 190 16.28 24.86 -91.05
N ASP A 191 15.77 23.63 -90.95
CA ASP A 191 15.30 22.84 -92.10
C ASP A 191 13.97 23.35 -92.70
N GLY A 192 13.18 24.09 -91.92
CA GLY A 192 11.89 24.67 -92.31
C GLY A 192 11.98 25.88 -93.25
N SER A 193 13.18 26.30 -93.64
CA SER A 193 13.39 27.34 -94.66
C SER A 193 13.12 26.86 -96.10
N ASN A 194 12.78 25.57 -96.30
CA ASN A 194 12.34 25.02 -97.58
C ASN A 194 10.98 24.28 -97.45
N SER A 195 10.13 24.45 -98.46
CA SER A 195 8.68 24.24 -98.43
C SER A 195 8.21 22.81 -98.14
N GLU A 196 7.57 22.60 -96.99
CA GLU A 196 6.71 21.43 -96.69
C GLU A 196 5.85 21.67 -95.41
N SER A 197 5.29 22.87 -95.30
CA SER A 197 4.94 23.46 -94.00
C SER A 197 3.68 22.89 -93.32
N ARG A 198 2.71 22.30 -94.05
CA ARG A 198 1.44 21.84 -93.43
C ARG A 198 1.50 20.46 -92.79
N GLN A 199 2.17 19.49 -93.42
CA GLN A 199 2.26 18.13 -92.88
C GLN A 199 3.16 18.10 -91.63
N ARG A 200 4.25 18.86 -91.65
CA ARG A 200 5.13 19.05 -90.48
C ARG A 200 4.42 19.80 -89.35
N GLN A 201 3.61 20.82 -89.64
CA GLN A 201 2.79 21.49 -88.62
C GLN A 201 1.76 20.55 -87.98
N SER A 202 1.10 19.70 -88.75
CA SER A 202 0.14 18.71 -88.21
C SER A 202 0.83 17.65 -87.32
N TRP A 203 2.01 17.19 -87.71
CA TRP A 203 2.80 16.26 -86.91
C TRP A 203 3.32 16.93 -85.62
N ALA A 204 3.90 18.13 -85.74
CA ALA A 204 4.36 18.91 -84.59
C ALA A 204 3.22 19.23 -83.63
N HIS A 205 2.02 19.57 -84.13
CA HIS A 205 0.84 19.83 -83.30
C HIS A 205 0.40 18.57 -82.54
N ARG A 206 0.33 17.40 -83.20
CA ARG A 206 0.00 16.13 -82.53
C ARG A 206 1.01 15.76 -81.45
N THR A 207 2.30 15.94 -81.72
CA THR A 207 3.36 15.71 -80.74
C THR A 207 3.26 16.68 -79.57
N ASN A 208 2.94 17.95 -79.82
CA ASN A 208 2.78 18.96 -78.78
C ASN A 208 1.57 18.68 -77.87
N VAL A 209 0.44 18.25 -78.45
CA VAL A 209 -0.73 17.81 -77.69
C VAL A 209 -0.41 16.59 -76.82
N ARG A 210 0.31 15.58 -77.37
CA ARG A 210 0.73 14.41 -76.59
C ARG A 210 1.65 14.80 -75.44
N LEU A 211 2.65 15.66 -75.69
CA LEU A 211 3.57 16.13 -74.65
C LEU A 211 2.85 16.97 -73.59
N SER A 212 1.84 17.77 -73.97
CA SER A 212 1.03 18.52 -73.01
C SER A 212 0.18 17.61 -72.14
N GLN A 213 -0.36 16.51 -72.68
CA GLN A 213 -1.05 15.49 -71.88
C GLN A 213 -0.08 14.74 -70.95
N GLU A 214 1.09 14.35 -71.42
CA GLU A 214 2.12 13.74 -70.57
C GLU A 214 2.57 14.69 -69.45
N LEU A 215 2.74 15.99 -69.75
CA LEU A 215 3.07 17.00 -68.77
C LEU A 215 1.98 17.11 -67.69
N ALA A 216 0.71 17.16 -68.08
CA ALA A 216 -0.42 17.22 -67.15
C ALA A 216 -0.48 16.00 -66.21
N ILE A 217 -0.24 14.80 -66.74
CA ILE A 217 -0.19 13.56 -65.94
C ILE A 217 0.99 13.61 -64.95
N THR A 218 2.16 14.05 -65.40
CA THR A 218 3.33 14.18 -64.51
C THR A 218 3.11 15.25 -63.44
N GLN A 219 2.44 16.34 -63.77
CA GLN A 219 2.13 17.40 -62.81
C GLN A 219 1.15 16.91 -61.74
N ALA A 220 0.13 16.14 -62.12
CA ALA A 220 -0.75 15.47 -61.16
C ALA A 220 0.02 14.49 -60.25
N THR A 221 0.93 13.69 -60.82
CA THR A 221 1.75 12.77 -60.04
C THR A 221 2.66 13.51 -59.05
N LEU A 222 3.29 14.61 -59.47
CA LEU A 222 4.12 15.45 -58.60
C LEU A 222 3.30 16.08 -57.48
N THR A 223 2.06 16.50 -57.74
CA THR A 223 1.19 17.03 -56.67
C THR A 223 0.86 15.96 -55.62
N THR A 224 0.57 14.73 -56.04
CA THR A 224 0.32 13.61 -55.11
C THR A 224 1.57 13.28 -54.30
N GLN A 225 2.73 13.18 -54.94
CA GLN A 225 4.00 12.91 -54.26
C GLN A 225 4.40 14.06 -53.30
N GLY A 226 4.08 15.30 -53.64
CA GLY A 226 4.23 16.45 -52.75
C GLY A 226 3.40 16.33 -51.48
N GLN A 227 2.13 15.90 -51.59
CA GLN A 227 1.25 15.65 -50.45
C GLN A 227 1.74 14.50 -49.57
N GLU A 228 2.25 13.43 -50.18
CA GLU A 228 2.86 12.30 -49.45
C GLU A 228 4.10 12.76 -48.66
N LEU A 229 4.94 13.61 -49.26
CA LEU A 229 6.14 14.14 -48.62
C LEU A 229 5.80 15.10 -47.47
N GLU A 230 4.76 15.92 -47.63
CA GLU A 230 4.25 16.80 -46.57
C GLU A 230 3.66 15.99 -45.39
N THR A 231 2.95 14.91 -45.69
CA THR A 231 2.46 13.95 -44.68
C THR A 231 3.61 13.26 -43.94
N ALA A 232 4.64 12.82 -44.68
CA ALA A 232 5.83 12.21 -44.10
C ALA A 232 6.59 13.21 -43.20
N ASN A 233 6.75 14.46 -43.63
CA ASN A 233 7.38 15.51 -42.83
C ASN A 233 6.61 15.80 -41.54
N SER A 234 5.27 15.83 -41.61
CA SER A 234 4.42 16.00 -40.42
C SER A 234 4.61 14.85 -39.43
N ARG A 235 4.73 13.61 -39.92
CA ARG A 235 5.01 12.43 -39.09
C ARG A 235 6.41 12.49 -38.47
N ILE A 236 7.42 12.93 -39.22
CA ILE A 236 8.78 13.12 -38.70
C ILE A 236 8.79 14.15 -37.58
N ALA A 237 8.17 15.32 -37.78
CA ALA A 237 8.08 16.37 -36.76
C ALA A 237 7.39 15.87 -35.48
N HIS A 238 6.32 15.07 -35.61
CA HIS A 238 5.67 14.46 -34.46
C HIS A 238 6.58 13.49 -33.70
N LEU A 239 7.31 12.63 -34.42
CA LEU A 239 8.26 11.70 -33.81
C LEU A 239 9.43 12.44 -33.14
N GLU A 240 9.93 13.53 -33.74
CA GLU A 240 10.98 14.37 -33.15
C GLU A 240 10.51 15.01 -31.84
N ASN A 241 9.29 15.53 -31.79
CA ASN A 241 8.71 16.07 -30.55
C ASN A 241 8.64 15.00 -29.45
N LEU A 242 8.13 13.81 -29.78
CA LEU A 242 8.12 12.67 -28.85
C LEU A 242 9.54 12.29 -28.39
N LEU A 243 10.53 12.37 -29.28
CA LEU A 243 11.92 12.07 -28.95
C LEU A 243 12.56 13.16 -28.08
N THR A 244 12.08 14.40 -28.13
CA THR A 244 12.54 15.49 -27.25
C THR A 244 11.87 15.46 -25.88
N GLU A 245 10.65 14.94 -25.77
CA GLU A 245 9.94 14.80 -24.49
C GLU A 245 10.38 13.56 -23.68
N ASN A 246 10.79 12.48 -24.36
CA ASN A 246 11.21 11.26 -23.67
C ASN A 246 12.45 11.42 -22.77
N PRO A 247 13.50 12.19 -23.13
CA PRO A 247 14.67 12.39 -22.27
C PRO A 247 14.35 12.96 -20.89
N SER A 248 13.45 13.96 -20.81
CA SER A 248 13.05 14.53 -19.52
C SER A 248 12.27 13.51 -18.67
N ARG A 249 11.44 12.68 -19.32
CA ARG A 249 10.70 11.60 -18.68
C ARG A 249 11.63 10.47 -18.19
N VAL A 250 12.63 10.10 -18.98
CA VAL A 250 13.67 9.14 -18.58
C VAL A 250 14.49 9.69 -17.42
N GLN A 251 14.94 10.95 -17.49
CA GLN A 251 15.71 11.58 -16.43
C GLN A 251 14.93 11.68 -15.11
N HIS A 252 13.62 11.96 -15.20
CA HIS A 252 12.75 11.94 -14.03
C HIS A 252 12.68 10.54 -13.40
N LEU A 253 12.46 9.50 -14.21
CA LEU A 253 12.42 8.11 -13.75
C LEU A 253 13.77 7.64 -13.18
N GLU A 254 14.89 8.03 -13.78
CA GLU A 254 16.25 7.75 -13.27
C GLU A 254 16.46 8.40 -11.90
N THR A 255 16.00 9.64 -11.72
CA THR A 255 16.10 10.35 -10.45
C THR A 255 15.24 9.66 -9.38
N GLU A 256 14.02 9.25 -9.72
CA GLU A 256 13.15 8.51 -8.81
C GLU A 256 13.74 7.14 -8.44
N LEU A 257 14.32 6.41 -9.40
CA LEU A 257 14.98 5.14 -9.17
C LEU A 257 16.21 5.29 -8.25
N ALA A 258 17.03 6.32 -8.45
CA ALA A 258 18.17 6.61 -7.59
C ALA A 258 17.73 6.90 -6.14
N MET A 259 16.65 7.66 -5.96
CA MET A 259 16.05 7.89 -4.65
C MET A 259 15.53 6.59 -4.02
N ALA A 260 14.85 5.75 -4.79
CA ALA A 260 14.34 4.47 -4.32
C ALA A 260 15.46 3.51 -3.88
N ASN A 261 16.54 3.41 -4.68
CA ASN A 261 17.70 2.57 -4.35
C ASN A 261 18.42 3.05 -3.09
N THR A 262 18.55 4.36 -2.91
CA THR A 262 19.13 4.92 -1.69
C THR A 262 18.29 4.55 -0.47
N ARG A 263 16.95 4.64 -0.58
CA ARG A 263 16.04 4.20 0.49
C ARG A 263 16.15 2.70 0.76
N ALA A 264 16.28 1.87 -0.28
CA ALA A 264 16.44 0.43 -0.15
C ALA A 264 17.75 0.05 0.54
N SER A 265 18.87 0.64 0.12
CA SER A 265 20.18 0.45 0.75
C SER A 265 20.16 0.82 2.23
N ASN A 266 19.55 1.97 2.56
CA ASN A 266 19.38 2.37 3.96
C ASN A 266 18.56 1.31 4.72
N ALA A 267 17.44 0.84 4.16
CA ALA A 267 16.62 -0.20 4.80
C ALA A 267 17.40 -1.52 5.03
N GLU A 268 18.27 -1.91 4.10
CA GLU A 268 19.11 -3.11 4.27
C GLU A 268 20.14 -2.96 5.39
N ASP A 269 20.87 -1.84 5.43
CA ASP A 269 21.85 -1.59 6.49
C ASP A 269 21.17 -1.57 7.87
N ASN A 270 19.96 -1.04 7.91
CA ASN A 270 19.12 -1.01 9.10
C ASN A 270 18.64 -2.40 9.52
N ASN A 271 18.23 -3.26 8.59
CA ASN A 271 17.93 -4.66 8.88
C ASN A 271 19.15 -5.40 9.43
N ARG A 272 20.33 -5.22 8.83
CA ARG A 272 21.58 -5.81 9.36
C ARG A 272 21.88 -5.33 10.78
N HIS A 273 21.62 -4.06 11.08
CA HIS A 273 21.79 -3.53 12.42
C HIS A 273 20.84 -4.18 13.42
N LEU A 274 19.55 -4.31 13.09
CA LEU A 274 18.54 -4.95 13.94
C LEU A 274 18.82 -6.44 14.13
N GLU A 275 19.26 -7.15 13.09
CA GLU A 275 19.71 -8.54 13.20
C GLU A 275 20.89 -8.68 14.16
N GLY A 276 21.81 -7.70 14.15
CA GLY A 276 22.90 -7.61 15.11
C GLY A 276 22.39 -7.44 16.55
N GLN A 277 21.45 -6.51 16.77
CA GLN A 277 20.85 -6.29 18.09
C GLN A 277 20.10 -7.53 18.60
N LEU A 278 19.35 -8.22 17.73
CA LEU A 278 18.67 -9.47 18.07
C LEU A 278 19.66 -10.56 18.45
N ARG A 279 20.78 -10.67 17.73
CA ARG A 279 21.84 -11.63 18.06
C ARG A 279 22.48 -11.33 19.41
N ASP A 280 22.74 -10.06 19.71
CA ASP A 280 23.27 -9.61 21.00
C ASP A 280 22.28 -9.84 22.15
N ALA A 281 20.99 -9.55 21.92
CA ALA A 281 19.95 -9.85 22.90
C ALA A 281 19.83 -11.36 23.17
N ASN A 282 19.87 -12.17 22.11
CA ASN A 282 19.78 -13.62 22.22
C ASN A 282 21.00 -14.24 22.92
N THR A 283 22.21 -13.71 22.66
CA THR A 283 23.43 -14.12 23.38
C THR A 283 23.41 -13.70 24.85
N ARG A 284 22.80 -12.56 25.21
CA ARG A 284 22.57 -12.19 26.62
C ARG A 284 21.56 -13.11 27.30
N LEU A 285 20.49 -13.50 26.61
CA LEU A 285 19.47 -14.41 27.13
C LEU A 285 20.01 -15.85 27.31
N THR A 286 20.86 -16.30 26.40
CA THR A 286 21.49 -17.65 26.47
C THR A 286 22.74 -17.67 27.36
N GLY A 287 23.48 -16.57 27.46
CA GLY A 287 24.65 -16.42 28.33
C GLY A 287 24.29 -16.12 29.79
N GLY A 288 23.06 -15.69 30.07
CA GLY A 288 22.51 -15.46 31.42
C GLY A 288 21.75 -16.64 32.02
N HIS A 289 21.83 -17.84 31.44
CA HIS A 289 21.29 -19.05 32.04
C HIS A 289 22.14 -19.50 33.24
N GLU A 290 21.93 -18.87 34.40
CA GLU A 290 21.89 -19.67 35.62
C GLU A 290 20.78 -20.71 35.44
N PRO A 291 21.02 -21.99 35.77
CA PRO A 291 20.03 -23.04 35.58
C PRO A 291 18.82 -22.72 36.46
N GLN A 292 17.72 -22.25 35.86
CA GLN A 292 16.44 -22.22 36.54
C GLN A 292 16.13 -23.64 37.02
N PRO A 293 15.58 -23.78 38.23
CA PRO A 293 15.23 -25.08 38.77
C PRO A 293 14.18 -25.68 37.84
N SER A 294 14.55 -26.76 37.12
CA SER A 294 13.57 -27.59 36.45
C SER A 294 12.52 -27.95 37.50
N ILE A 295 11.27 -27.54 37.30
CA ILE A 295 10.15 -28.02 38.09
C ILE A 295 10.12 -29.53 37.86
N ARG A 296 10.75 -30.28 38.77
CA ARG A 296 10.68 -31.74 38.77
C ARG A 296 9.29 -32.07 39.28
N ILE A 297 8.44 -32.55 38.39
CA ILE A 297 7.19 -33.20 38.76
C ILE A 297 7.59 -34.35 39.70
N PRO A 298 7.12 -34.37 40.96
CA PRO A 298 7.46 -35.42 41.92
C PRO A 298 7.08 -36.79 41.35
N GLU A 299 7.84 -37.86 41.59
CA GLU A 299 7.41 -39.21 41.19
C GLU A 299 6.37 -39.75 42.20
N GLY A 300 5.29 -40.37 41.70
CA GLY A 300 4.18 -40.91 42.51
C GLY A 300 2.80 -40.41 42.07
N PRO A 301 1.71 -40.75 42.78
CA PRO A 301 0.33 -40.43 42.37
C PRO A 301 0.07 -38.93 42.19
N LEU A 302 0.68 -38.09 43.04
CA LEU A 302 0.64 -36.63 42.92
C LEU A 302 1.42 -36.12 41.70
N GLY A 303 2.46 -36.84 41.29
CA GLY A 303 3.24 -36.59 40.09
C GLY A 303 2.50 -36.89 38.80
N GLU A 304 1.84 -38.04 38.76
CA GLU A 304 0.98 -38.43 37.65
C GLU A 304 -0.18 -37.44 37.49
N LEU A 305 -0.78 -37.01 38.61
CA LEU A 305 -1.80 -35.96 38.62
C LEU A 305 -1.25 -34.63 38.08
N ALA A 306 -0.11 -34.16 38.58
CA ALA A 306 0.53 -32.92 38.10
C ALA A 306 0.95 -33.02 36.62
N GLY A 307 1.38 -34.19 36.16
CA GLY A 307 1.66 -34.48 34.75
C GLY A 307 0.40 -34.42 33.88
N MET A 308 -0.71 -35.01 34.34
CA MET A 308 -2.00 -34.90 33.67
C MET A 308 -2.46 -33.44 33.57
N TYR A 309 -2.32 -32.65 34.63
CA TYR A 309 -2.65 -31.22 34.57
C TYR A 309 -1.76 -30.42 33.64
N ALA A 310 -0.46 -30.71 33.58
CA ALA A 310 0.45 -30.04 32.65
C ALA A 310 0.11 -30.36 31.18
N VAL A 311 -0.28 -31.61 30.90
CA VAL A 311 -0.76 -32.01 29.57
C VAL A 311 -2.11 -31.36 29.26
N LEU A 312 -3.05 -31.35 30.22
CA LEU A 312 -4.34 -30.70 30.05
C LEU A 312 -4.16 -29.21 29.75
N ALA A 313 -3.37 -28.50 30.55
CA ALA A 313 -3.06 -27.08 30.36
C ALA A 313 -2.46 -26.78 28.99
N ARG A 314 -1.68 -27.71 28.41
CA ARG A 314 -1.14 -27.61 27.06
C ARG A 314 -2.16 -27.92 25.96
N GLU A 315 -3.10 -28.83 26.21
CA GLU A 315 -4.13 -29.20 25.23
C GLU A 315 -5.28 -28.18 25.20
N VAL A 316 -5.64 -27.56 26.32
CA VAL A 316 -6.75 -26.59 26.40
C VAL A 316 -6.32 -25.13 26.39
N THR A 317 -5.01 -24.82 26.22
CA THR A 317 -4.48 -23.43 26.27
C THR A 317 -5.11 -22.49 25.25
N ASP A 318 -5.58 -23.04 24.12
CA ASP A 318 -6.20 -22.27 23.04
C ASP A 318 -7.73 -22.14 23.18
N LEU A 319 -8.35 -22.69 24.23
CA LEU A 319 -9.78 -22.55 24.48
C LEU A 319 -10.03 -21.30 25.32
N PRO A 320 -10.79 -20.31 24.82
CA PRO A 320 -11.08 -19.10 25.58
C PRO A 320 -12.12 -19.44 26.66
N ILE A 321 -11.66 -19.66 27.89
CA ILE A 321 -12.48 -19.99 29.06
C ILE A 321 -12.56 -18.76 29.97
N LEU A 322 -13.75 -18.45 30.50
CA LEU A 322 -13.92 -17.38 31.48
C LEU A 322 -13.35 -17.84 32.84
N PRO A 323 -12.33 -17.16 33.40
CA PRO A 323 -11.67 -17.61 34.64
C PRO A 323 -12.60 -17.65 35.86
N GLN A 324 -13.67 -16.86 35.83
CA GLN A 324 -14.61 -16.70 36.93
C GLN A 324 -15.65 -17.84 37.01
N GLY A 325 -15.94 -18.52 35.90
CA GLY A 325 -16.89 -19.64 35.89
C GLY A 325 -16.35 -20.92 36.55
N LEU A 326 -15.02 -21.10 36.53
CA LEU A 326 -14.37 -22.23 37.21
C LEU A 326 -14.15 -21.98 38.71
N ALA A 327 -14.31 -20.74 39.19
CA ALA A 327 -14.13 -20.40 40.60
C ALA A 327 -15.20 -21.01 41.53
N PHE A 328 -16.29 -21.55 40.96
CA PHE A 328 -17.35 -22.26 41.67
C PHE A 328 -17.01 -23.71 42.01
N PHE A 329 -16.04 -24.30 41.31
CA PHE A 329 -15.57 -25.65 41.58
C PHE A 329 -14.34 -25.59 42.48
N ASP A 330 -14.31 -26.38 43.55
CA ASP A 330 -13.04 -26.60 44.23
C ASP A 330 -12.08 -27.38 43.31
N LEU A 331 -10.79 -27.35 43.65
CA LEU A 331 -9.75 -27.99 42.83
C LEU A 331 -10.00 -29.49 42.66
N GLU A 332 -10.61 -30.12 43.68
CA GLU A 332 -10.93 -31.54 43.72
C GLU A 332 -12.06 -31.91 42.76
N THR A 333 -13.12 -31.10 42.72
CA THR A 333 -14.25 -31.25 41.79
C THR A 333 -13.81 -30.99 40.35
N THR A 334 -12.97 -29.97 40.13
CA THR A 334 -12.36 -29.71 38.81
C THR A 334 -11.50 -30.89 38.35
N ALA A 335 -10.77 -31.52 39.28
CA ALA A 335 -9.95 -32.71 39.02
C ALA A 335 -10.78 -33.94 38.65
N ALA A 336 -11.85 -34.17 39.41
CA ALA A 336 -12.62 -35.40 39.34
C ALA A 336 -13.66 -35.39 38.23
N GLU A 337 -14.25 -34.23 37.92
CA GLU A 337 -15.43 -34.14 37.06
C GLU A 337 -15.14 -33.45 35.73
N VAL A 338 -14.36 -32.37 35.73
CA VAL A 338 -14.11 -31.57 34.53
C VAL A 338 -12.92 -32.09 33.73
N ALA A 339 -11.79 -32.35 34.39
CA ALA A 339 -10.57 -32.78 33.72
C ALA A 339 -10.72 -34.08 32.90
N PRO A 340 -11.40 -35.16 33.39
CA PRO A 340 -11.54 -36.39 32.62
C PRO A 340 -12.38 -36.21 31.35
N LEU A 341 -13.39 -35.33 31.39
CA LEU A 341 -14.21 -35.01 30.22
C LEU A 341 -13.40 -34.28 29.16
N LEU A 342 -12.55 -33.33 29.56
CA LEU A 342 -11.69 -32.58 28.64
C LEU A 342 -10.58 -33.45 27.99
N PHE A 343 -10.23 -34.58 28.62
CA PHE A 343 -9.30 -35.56 28.07
C PHE A 343 -9.92 -36.54 27.07
N ARG A 344 -11.25 -36.57 26.90
CA ARG A 344 -11.89 -37.46 25.93
C ARG A 344 -11.46 -37.11 24.50
N LEU A 345 -11.27 -38.15 23.69
CA LEU A 345 -10.91 -37.98 22.28
C LEU A 345 -12.01 -37.19 21.57
N GLY A 346 -11.66 -36.05 20.97
CA GLY A 346 -12.60 -35.18 20.26
C GLY A 346 -13.23 -34.08 21.12
N ALA A 347 -13.01 -34.07 22.44
CA ALA A 347 -13.55 -33.05 23.35
C ALA A 347 -13.21 -31.62 22.90
N LYS A 348 -11.93 -31.35 22.60
CA LYS A 348 -11.46 -30.03 22.12
C LYS A 348 -12.13 -29.61 20.81
N GLY A 349 -12.33 -30.55 19.88
CA GLY A 349 -12.99 -30.27 18.61
C GLY A 349 -14.47 -29.91 18.81
N ASN A 350 -15.17 -30.70 19.61
CA ASN A 350 -16.58 -30.51 19.89
C ASN A 350 -16.84 -29.23 20.70
N LEU A 351 -15.98 -28.89 21.65
CA LEU A 351 -16.04 -27.62 22.39
C LEU A 351 -15.80 -26.41 21.48
N ARG A 352 -14.88 -26.49 20.51
CA ARG A 352 -14.70 -25.43 19.51
C ARG A 352 -15.91 -25.27 18.61
N SER A 353 -16.49 -26.38 18.15
CA SER A 353 -17.72 -26.36 17.36
C SER A 353 -18.90 -25.79 18.15
N PHE A 354 -19.02 -26.13 19.43
CA PHE A 354 -20.02 -25.59 20.34
C PHE A 354 -19.82 -24.09 20.56
N LEU A 355 -18.58 -23.64 20.80
CA LEU A 355 -18.23 -22.23 20.95
C LEU A 355 -18.57 -21.43 19.68
N ALA A 356 -18.26 -21.97 18.51
CA ALA A 356 -18.55 -21.34 17.22
C ALA A 356 -20.04 -21.29 16.90
N ALA A 357 -20.82 -22.29 17.35
CA ALA A 357 -22.27 -22.32 17.17
C ALA A 357 -22.99 -21.28 18.05
N GLY A 358 -22.35 -20.80 19.12
CA GLY A 358 -22.88 -19.79 20.02
C GLY A 358 -24.27 -20.09 20.61
N PRO A 359 -24.56 -21.32 21.06
CA PRO A 359 -25.88 -21.66 21.57
C PRO A 359 -26.20 -20.89 22.85
N SER A 360 -27.48 -20.49 22.98
CA SER A 360 -27.98 -19.79 24.15
C SER A 360 -28.42 -20.76 25.24
N GLY A 361 -28.02 -20.49 26.49
CA GLY A 361 -28.43 -21.28 27.66
C GLY A 361 -27.35 -22.25 28.15
N TYR A 362 -27.65 -22.95 29.24
CA TYR A 362 -26.75 -23.95 29.81
C TYR A 362 -26.94 -25.30 29.12
N HIS A 363 -25.82 -25.98 28.90
CA HIS A 363 -25.73 -27.32 28.34
C HIS A 363 -24.87 -28.18 29.25
N CYS A 364 -25.19 -29.47 29.38
CA CYS A 364 -24.31 -30.39 30.09
C CYS A 364 -22.97 -30.54 29.35
N LEU A 365 -21.86 -30.37 30.06
CA LEU A 365 -20.51 -30.44 29.51
C LEU A 365 -20.23 -31.79 28.87
N GLU A 366 -20.69 -32.88 29.48
CA GLU A 366 -20.50 -34.24 28.95
C GLU A 366 -21.17 -34.40 27.58
N ASN A 367 -22.43 -33.95 27.46
CA ASN A 367 -23.13 -33.91 26.17
C ASN A 367 -22.37 -33.07 25.13
N VAL A 368 -21.86 -31.91 25.51
CA VAL A 368 -21.10 -31.04 24.60
C VAL A 368 -19.81 -31.71 24.15
N VAL A 369 -19.09 -32.35 25.07
CA VAL A 369 -17.86 -33.10 24.77
C VAL A 369 -18.14 -34.29 23.86
N ASP A 370 -19.30 -34.92 23.97
CA ASP A 370 -19.75 -36.02 23.12
C ASP A 370 -20.39 -35.53 21.78
N GLY A 371 -20.42 -34.21 21.54
CA GLY A 371 -20.92 -33.60 20.31
C GLY A 371 -22.44 -33.41 20.24
N ILE A 372 -23.14 -33.50 21.38
CA ILE A 372 -24.58 -33.35 21.52
C ILE A 372 -24.90 -31.93 22.02
N SER A 373 -25.52 -31.10 21.18
CA SER A 373 -25.82 -29.68 21.46
C SER A 373 -27.30 -29.41 21.80
N LYS A 374 -27.96 -30.30 22.54
CA LYS A 374 -29.35 -30.09 22.98
C LYS A 374 -29.40 -29.23 24.25
N PRO A 375 -30.32 -28.23 24.36
CA PRO A 375 -30.50 -27.47 25.60
C PRO A 375 -31.08 -28.36 26.70
N THR A 376 -30.51 -28.32 27.90
CA THR A 376 -30.97 -29.08 29.06
C THR A 376 -32.08 -28.31 29.76
N TRP A 377 -33.33 -28.47 29.32
CA TRP A 377 -34.48 -27.88 30.03
C TRP A 377 -35.22 -28.86 30.95
N ASN A 378 -35.02 -30.18 30.85
CA ASN A 378 -35.50 -31.14 31.84
C ASN A 378 -34.71 -32.47 31.72
N ASP A 379 -33.93 -32.77 32.74
CA ASP A 379 -33.15 -33.99 33.02
C ASP A 379 -32.04 -34.39 32.02
N CYS A 380 -30.78 -34.26 32.45
CA CYS A 380 -29.70 -35.14 31.99
C CYS A 380 -29.92 -36.57 32.54
N ARG A 381 -30.98 -37.26 32.07
CA ARG A 381 -31.45 -38.56 32.57
C ARG A 381 -30.41 -39.68 32.58
N ASP A 382 -29.36 -39.55 31.78
CA ASP A 382 -28.37 -40.61 31.57
C ASP A 382 -27.17 -40.57 32.54
N HIS A 383 -27.10 -39.58 33.43
CA HIS A 383 -25.93 -39.29 34.29
C HIS A 383 -26.43 -39.31 35.74
N LYS A 384 -25.92 -40.24 36.57
CA LYS A 384 -26.41 -40.47 37.94
C LYS A 384 -25.89 -39.46 38.99
N GLY A 385 -25.41 -38.28 38.59
CA GLY A 385 -24.73 -37.34 39.49
C GLY A 385 -24.85 -35.87 39.08
N ASP A 386 -24.17 -35.02 39.85
CA ASP A 386 -24.10 -33.57 39.65
C ASP A 386 -23.53 -33.26 38.27
N CYS A 387 -24.29 -32.50 37.48
CA CYS A 387 -23.90 -32.17 36.10
C CYS A 387 -23.10 -30.87 36.09
N VAL A 388 -21.95 -30.90 35.43
CA VAL A 388 -21.22 -29.69 35.06
C VAL A 388 -21.92 -29.05 33.86
N TYR A 389 -22.36 -27.81 34.01
CA TYR A 389 -22.99 -27.04 32.94
C TYR A 389 -22.00 -26.07 32.30
N VAL A 390 -22.14 -25.90 30.98
CA VAL A 390 -21.36 -24.97 30.17
C VAL A 390 -22.28 -24.16 29.28
N ARG A 391 -21.97 -22.88 29.10
CA ARG A 391 -22.64 -21.99 28.14
C ARG A 391 -21.63 -21.14 27.39
N VAL A 392 -22.06 -20.56 26.27
CA VAL A 392 -21.26 -19.58 25.52
C VAL A 392 -21.65 -18.18 25.94
N VAL A 393 -20.66 -17.37 26.32
CA VAL A 393 -20.83 -15.96 26.68
C VAL A 393 -20.02 -15.10 25.70
N ASN A 394 -20.63 -14.05 25.16
CA ASN A 394 -19.92 -13.11 24.29
C ASN A 394 -19.29 -12.00 25.13
N THR A 395 -17.97 -11.88 25.08
CA THR A 395 -17.21 -10.81 25.72
C THR A 395 -16.68 -9.82 24.69
N ALA A 396 -16.12 -8.70 25.14
CA ALA A 396 -15.44 -7.74 24.26
C ALA A 396 -14.27 -8.35 23.45
N ASN A 397 -13.72 -9.47 23.91
CA ASN A 397 -12.60 -10.17 23.28
C ASN A 397 -13.03 -11.44 22.51
N GLY A 398 -14.34 -11.66 22.34
CA GLY A 398 -14.90 -12.81 21.63
C GLY A 398 -15.75 -13.74 22.50
N ALA A 399 -16.27 -14.80 21.87
CA ALA A 399 -17.04 -15.84 22.55
C ALA A 399 -16.14 -16.67 23.47
N VAL A 400 -16.57 -16.89 24.70
CA VAL A 400 -15.86 -17.67 25.72
C VAL A 400 -16.79 -18.73 26.34
N LEU A 401 -16.20 -19.81 26.85
CA LEU A 401 -16.92 -20.82 27.62
C LEU A 401 -17.04 -20.38 29.09
N ASP A 402 -18.25 -20.43 29.61
CA ASP A 402 -18.58 -20.15 31.01
C ASP A 402 -19.14 -21.43 31.64
N PHE A 403 -18.60 -21.80 32.80
CA PHE A 403 -18.91 -23.04 33.51
C PHE A 403 -19.73 -22.74 34.76
N SER A 404 -20.63 -23.64 35.12
CA SER A 404 -21.47 -23.54 36.31
C SER A 404 -21.73 -24.94 36.87
N GLY A 405 -21.68 -25.08 38.20
CA GLY A 405 -22.08 -26.31 38.89
C GLY A 405 -23.60 -26.45 38.91
N SER A 406 -24.11 -27.63 39.27
CA SER A 406 -25.52 -27.82 39.54
C SER A 406 -25.94 -26.95 40.74
N GLU A 407 -26.67 -25.87 40.49
CA GLU A 407 -27.47 -25.21 41.52
C GLU A 407 -28.67 -26.13 41.84
N GLU A 408 -28.84 -26.47 43.13
CA GLU A 408 -30.17 -26.75 43.68
C GLU A 408 -31.03 -25.47 43.67
#